data_AF-A0A849HAT4-F1
#
_entry.id   AF-A0A849HAT4-F1
#
_cell.length_a   1.000
_cell.length_b   1.000
_cell.length_c   1.000
_cell.angle_alpha   90.00
_cell.angle_beta   90.00
_cell.angle_gamma   90.00
#
_symmetry.space_group_name_H-M   'P 1'
#
loop_
_entity.id
_entity.type
_entity.pdbx_description
1 polymer ?
#
loop_
_entity_poly.entity_id
_entity_poly.type
_entity_poly.pdbx_seq_one_letter_code
_entity_poly.pdbx_strand_id
1 'polypeptide(L)'
;MRRSTPLGLLAIMLLFLAPGLEAQDVTGTWTLTYSAPGRAGEAMERSMEFTFQQEGTTVTGTTEFARMGRRPGGGGGRNVPAPDPIQIKDGMMEDGKLTFTVSRAMGQQAISMVFVGTVSGTTMEGTVTTSGGRRGGGEVPFKGVKKEG
;
A
#
# COMPACT_ATOMS: atom_id res chain seq x y z
N MET A 1 -23.90 -18.58 -65.14
CA MET A 1 -22.67 -17.96 -65.68
C MET A 1 -22.83 -16.45 -65.56
N ARG A 2 -21.99 -15.60 -64.96
CA ARG A 2 -20.76 -15.66 -64.15
C ARG A 2 -20.82 -14.43 -63.21
N ARG A 3 -20.23 -14.58 -62.02
CA ARG A 3 -20.11 -13.57 -60.94
C ARG A 3 -19.06 -12.51 -61.28
N SER A 4 -19.20 -11.31 -60.72
CA SER A 4 -18.05 -10.49 -60.28
C SER A 4 -18.49 -9.27 -59.44
N THR A 5 -18.29 -9.36 -58.13
CA THR A 5 -18.14 -8.25 -57.18
C THR A 5 -16.72 -7.67 -57.28
N PRO A 6 -16.51 -6.35 -57.10
CA PRO A 6 -15.21 -5.85 -56.69
C PRO A 6 -15.20 -5.47 -55.21
N LEU A 7 -14.32 -6.15 -54.49
CA LEU A 7 -13.75 -5.79 -53.19
C LEU A 7 -13.24 -4.34 -53.19
N GLY A 8 -13.67 -3.54 -52.22
CA GLY A 8 -13.03 -2.29 -51.83
C GLY A 8 -12.72 -2.35 -50.34
N LEU A 9 -11.56 -2.90 -49.99
CA LEU A 9 -11.11 -3.14 -48.63
C LEU A 9 -10.57 -1.82 -48.04
N LEU A 10 -11.39 -1.08 -47.31
CA LEU A 10 -10.94 0.10 -46.57
C LEU A 10 -10.37 -0.37 -45.22
N ALA A 11 -9.04 -0.48 -45.14
CA ALA A 11 -8.35 -0.79 -43.90
C ALA A 11 -8.34 0.46 -42.99
N ILE A 12 -9.23 0.49 -42.00
CA ILE A 12 -9.16 1.46 -40.89
C ILE A 12 -8.05 0.99 -39.96
N MET A 13 -6.91 1.67 -40.04
CA MET A 13 -5.78 1.49 -39.13
C MET A 13 -6.19 1.98 -37.74
N LEU A 14 -6.58 1.05 -36.86
CA LEU A 14 -6.74 1.32 -35.43
C LEU A 14 -5.36 1.68 -34.86
N LEU A 15 -5.08 2.97 -34.68
CA LEU A 15 -4.02 3.37 -33.75
C LEU A 15 -4.48 2.92 -32.36
N PHE A 16 -3.90 1.82 -31.88
CA PHE A 16 -3.93 1.52 -30.45
C PHE A 16 -3.22 2.67 -29.74
N LEU A 17 -4.00 3.59 -29.21
CA LEU A 17 -3.54 4.53 -28.20
C LEU A 17 -3.22 3.67 -26.97
N ALA A 18 -1.97 3.20 -26.88
CA ALA A 18 -1.49 2.59 -25.66
C ALA A 18 -1.70 3.63 -24.55
N PRO A 19 -2.47 3.34 -23.49
CA PRO A 19 -2.46 4.22 -22.34
C PRO A 19 -1.01 4.32 -21.91
N GLY A 20 -0.47 5.54 -21.85
CA GLY A 20 0.82 5.75 -21.24
C GLY A 20 0.77 5.10 -19.87
N LEU A 21 1.67 4.14 -19.63
CA LEU A 21 2.06 3.80 -18.27
C LEU A 21 2.72 5.08 -17.74
N GLU A 22 1.91 6.05 -17.33
CA GLU A 22 2.35 7.09 -16.44
C GLU A 22 3.01 6.33 -15.29
N ALA A 23 4.30 6.57 -15.07
CA ALA A 23 4.97 6.07 -13.89
C ALA A 23 4.15 6.60 -12.71
N GLN A 24 3.35 5.73 -12.10
CA GLN A 24 2.46 6.12 -11.02
C GLN A 24 3.35 6.55 -9.87
N ASP A 25 3.43 7.86 -9.65
CA ASP A 25 4.25 8.44 -8.61
C ASP A 25 3.55 8.27 -7.26
N VAL A 26 4.10 7.36 -6.45
CA VAL A 26 3.60 7.08 -5.11
C VAL A 26 4.16 8.05 -4.07
N THR A 27 5.06 8.97 -4.45
CA THR A 27 5.69 9.94 -3.55
C THR A 27 4.65 10.78 -2.80
N GLY A 28 4.89 10.96 -1.50
CA GLY A 28 4.04 11.74 -0.60
C GLY A 28 3.55 10.93 0.61
N THR A 29 2.62 11.51 1.33
CA THR A 29 2.08 10.91 2.57
C THR A 29 0.78 10.17 2.29
N TRP A 30 0.70 8.93 2.77
CA TRP A 30 -0.43 8.02 2.57
C TRP A 30 -0.95 7.52 3.91
N THR A 31 -2.27 7.41 4.02
CA THR A 31 -2.93 6.74 5.15
C THR A 31 -3.45 5.39 4.68
N LEU A 32 -2.88 4.29 5.18
CA LEU A 32 -3.32 2.92 4.90
C LEU A 32 -4.17 2.40 6.05
N THR A 33 -5.39 1.97 5.75
CA THR A 33 -6.36 1.43 6.70
C THR A 33 -6.65 -0.04 6.41
N TYR A 34 -6.57 -0.89 7.42
CA TYR A 34 -6.83 -2.33 7.32
C TYR A 34 -7.53 -2.86 8.58
N SER A 35 -8.29 -3.94 8.44
CA SER A 35 -9.02 -4.54 9.57
C SER A 35 -8.20 -5.63 10.24
N ALA A 36 -7.93 -5.50 11.53
CA ALA A 36 -7.19 -6.51 12.28
C ALA A 36 -7.97 -6.95 13.53
N PRO A 37 -7.74 -8.18 14.03
CA PRO A 37 -8.37 -8.62 15.26
C PRO A 37 -7.98 -7.71 16.44
N GLY A 38 -9.00 -7.24 17.14
CA GLY A 38 -8.97 -6.48 18.37
C GLY A 38 -8.66 -7.37 19.58
N ARG A 39 -8.69 -6.77 20.78
CA ARG A 39 -8.23 -7.44 22.00
C ARG A 39 -9.22 -8.51 22.48
N ALA A 40 -10.51 -8.36 22.17
CA ALA A 40 -11.54 -9.36 22.47
C ALA A 40 -12.05 -10.11 21.21
N GLY A 41 -11.30 -10.04 20.10
CA GLY A 41 -11.61 -10.75 18.87
C GLY A 41 -12.54 -10.01 17.90
N GLU A 42 -13.06 -8.84 18.29
CA GLU A 42 -13.73 -7.92 17.39
C GLU A 42 -12.80 -7.44 16.27
N ALA A 43 -13.31 -7.29 15.05
CA ALA A 43 -12.57 -6.62 13.99
C ALA A 43 -12.39 -5.15 14.36
N MET A 44 -11.14 -4.67 14.35
CA MET A 44 -10.79 -3.28 14.61
C MET A 44 -10.05 -2.71 13.41
N GLU A 45 -10.56 -1.60 12.87
CA GLU A 45 -9.84 -0.85 11.85
C GLU A 45 -8.57 -0.23 12.43
N ARG A 46 -7.48 -0.38 11.71
CA ARG A 46 -6.17 0.17 12.04
C ARG A 46 -5.73 1.03 10.86
N SER A 47 -5.31 2.25 11.15
CA SER A 47 -4.71 3.15 10.17
C SER A 47 -3.22 3.35 10.46
N MET A 48 -2.42 3.41 9.40
CA MET A 48 -0.99 3.68 9.43
C MET A 48 -0.66 4.79 8.45
N GLU A 49 0.16 5.72 8.88
CA GLU A 49 0.65 6.79 8.03
C GLU A 49 2.04 6.45 7.50
N PHE A 50 2.20 6.58 6.20
CA PHE A 50 3.44 6.32 5.48
C PHE A 50 3.85 7.56 4.71
N THR A 51 5.12 7.91 4.76
CA THR A 51 5.70 8.90 3.84
C THR A 51 6.61 8.16 2.88
N PHE A 52 6.25 8.17 1.59
CA PHE A 52 6.99 7.51 0.52
C PHE A 52 7.77 8.52 -0.31
N GLN A 53 8.93 8.08 -0.80
CA GLN A 53 9.75 8.74 -1.80
C GLN A 53 10.10 7.72 -2.88
N GLN A 54 9.79 8.02 -4.13
CA GLN A 54 10.05 7.13 -5.26
C GLN A 54 11.22 7.63 -6.10
N GLU A 55 12.18 6.74 -6.34
CA GLU A 55 13.32 6.95 -7.25
C GLU A 55 13.29 5.84 -8.30
N GLY A 56 12.73 6.14 -9.48
CA GLY A 56 12.50 5.14 -10.52
C GLY A 56 11.52 4.06 -10.06
N THR A 57 11.97 2.81 -10.00
CA THR A 57 11.19 1.67 -9.46
C THR A 57 11.41 1.45 -7.97
N THR A 58 12.40 2.11 -7.36
CA THR A 58 12.69 1.93 -5.93
C THR A 58 11.83 2.89 -5.12
N VAL A 59 11.22 2.39 -4.05
CA VAL A 59 10.44 3.21 -3.12
C VAL A 59 11.08 3.12 -1.74
N THR A 60 11.39 4.28 -1.18
CA THR A 60 11.84 4.42 0.21
C THR A 60 10.74 5.11 1.01
N GLY A 61 10.83 5.02 2.33
CA GLY A 61 9.84 5.68 3.17
C GLY A 61 9.92 5.30 4.63
N THR A 62 9.11 5.99 5.41
CA THR A 62 9.01 5.80 6.85
C THR A 62 7.56 5.73 7.28
N THR A 63 7.30 4.99 8.36
CA THR A 63 6.02 4.99 9.04
C THR A 63 6.21 5.17 10.54
N GLU A 64 5.30 5.90 11.15
CA GLU A 64 5.12 5.90 12.59
C GLU A 64 3.95 4.98 12.94
N PHE A 65 4.20 3.95 13.74
CA PHE A 65 3.09 3.21 14.32
C PHE A 65 2.39 4.13 15.32
N ALA A 66 1.30 4.77 14.89
CA ALA A 66 0.38 5.43 15.80
C ALA A 66 0.08 4.44 16.93
N ARG A 67 0.32 4.86 18.19
CA ARG A 67 0.20 4.00 19.37
C ARG A 67 -1.09 3.19 19.29
N MET A 68 -0.96 1.90 18.97
CA MET A 68 -2.03 0.92 19.03
C MET A 68 -2.48 0.85 20.50
N GLY A 69 -3.44 1.67 20.88
CA GLY A 69 -3.99 1.74 22.24
C GLY A 69 -4.06 3.11 22.92
N ARG A 70 -3.67 4.23 22.31
CA ARG A 70 -4.03 5.55 22.87
C ARG A 70 -5.20 6.15 22.10
N ARG A 71 -6.39 6.06 22.69
CA ARG A 71 -7.49 6.99 22.41
C ARG A 71 -6.94 8.43 22.46
N PRO A 72 -7.29 9.32 21.52
CA PRO A 72 -7.22 10.75 21.77
C PRO A 72 -8.01 11.04 23.05
N GLY A 73 -7.36 11.50 24.11
CA GLY A 73 -7.99 11.80 25.41
C GLY A 73 -7.82 10.77 26.53
N GLY A 74 -7.08 9.67 26.32
CA GLY A 74 -6.76 8.71 27.39
C GLY A 74 -5.60 9.19 28.27
N GLY A 75 -5.91 9.87 29.37
CA GLY A 75 -4.97 10.35 30.38
C GLY A 75 -3.97 9.29 30.82
N GLY A 76 -2.69 9.61 30.72
CA GLY A 76 -1.61 8.72 31.12
C GLY A 76 -0.26 9.38 30.87
N GLY A 77 -0.02 10.50 31.55
CA GLY A 77 1.23 11.25 31.47
C GLY A 77 2.45 10.37 31.76
N ARG A 78 3.19 10.06 30.70
CA ARG A 78 4.63 9.80 30.72
C ARG A 78 5.12 10.27 29.36
N ASN A 79 6.05 11.24 29.37
CA ASN A 79 6.87 11.61 28.23
C ASN A 79 7.74 10.39 27.89
N VAL A 80 7.14 9.42 27.20
CA VAL A 80 7.87 8.37 26.51
C VAL A 80 8.24 8.97 25.16
N PRO A 81 9.53 8.98 24.77
CA PRO A 81 9.96 9.45 23.45
C PRO A 81 9.05 8.89 22.36
N ALA A 82 8.77 9.69 21.33
CA ALA A 82 8.15 9.17 20.12
C ALA A 82 8.96 7.94 19.68
N PRO A 83 8.31 6.80 19.34
CA PRO A 83 9.05 5.68 18.77
C PRO A 83 9.80 6.20 17.55
N ASP A 84 11.05 5.76 17.36
CA ASP A 84 11.79 6.10 16.15
C ASP A 84 10.97 5.69 14.91
N PRO A 85 10.95 6.53 13.86
CA PRO A 85 10.26 6.20 12.62
C PRO A 85 10.81 4.90 12.06
N ILE A 86 9.92 3.98 11.67
CA ILE A 86 10.31 2.70 11.11
C ILE A 86 10.46 2.87 9.60
N GLN A 87 11.66 2.58 9.11
CA GLN A 87 11.94 2.55 7.67
C GLN A 87 11.25 1.34 7.03
N ILE A 88 10.64 1.56 5.87
CA ILE A 88 10.21 0.46 5.01
C ILE A 88 11.44 -0.21 4.39
N LYS A 89 11.30 -1.49 4.04
CA LYS A 89 12.31 -2.30 3.36
C LYS A 89 11.75 -2.85 2.07
N ASP A 90 12.62 -3.16 1.12
CA ASP A 90 12.27 -3.81 -0.14
C ASP A 90 11.13 -3.09 -0.88
N GLY A 91 11.14 -1.76 -0.82
CA GLY A 91 10.11 -0.93 -1.44
C GLY A 91 10.31 -0.84 -2.96
N MET A 92 9.29 -1.22 -3.71
CA MET A 92 9.34 -1.34 -5.17
C MET A 92 8.01 -0.94 -5.80
N MET A 93 8.08 -0.20 -6.91
CA MET A 93 6.95 0.19 -7.73
C MET A 93 7.12 -0.35 -9.14
N GLU A 94 6.31 -1.34 -9.52
CA GLU A 94 6.32 -1.97 -10.84
C GLU A 94 4.89 -2.20 -11.31
N ASP A 95 4.60 -1.91 -12.59
CA ASP A 95 3.29 -2.14 -13.21
C ASP A 95 2.08 -1.59 -12.42
N GLY A 96 2.24 -0.42 -11.77
CA GLY A 96 1.19 0.18 -10.95
C GLY A 96 1.02 -0.47 -9.56
N LYS A 97 1.92 -1.37 -9.17
CA LYS A 97 1.91 -2.06 -7.88
C LYS A 97 3.08 -1.63 -7.00
N LEU A 98 2.73 -1.10 -5.83
CA LEU A 98 3.65 -0.84 -4.74
C LEU A 98 3.78 -2.10 -3.87
N THR A 99 5.01 -2.58 -3.69
CA THR A 99 5.35 -3.63 -2.72
C THR A 99 6.35 -3.07 -1.72
N PHE A 100 6.17 -3.33 -0.42
CA PHE A 100 7.16 -2.99 0.61
C PHE A 100 6.94 -3.81 1.88
N THR A 101 7.98 -3.87 2.72
CA THR A 101 7.96 -4.57 4.00
C THR A 101 8.21 -3.62 5.16
N VAL A 102 7.43 -3.76 6.23
CA VAL A 102 7.67 -3.09 7.51
C VAL A 102 7.98 -4.14 8.55
N SER A 103 9.10 -4.01 9.27
CA SER A 103 9.44 -4.92 10.36
C SER A 103 9.44 -4.20 11.69
N ARG A 104 8.73 -4.75 12.67
CA ARG A 104 8.63 -4.22 14.02
C ARG A 104 9.16 -5.23 15.02
N ALA A 105 10.16 -4.83 15.79
CA ALA A 105 10.62 -5.58 16.95
C ALA A 105 9.58 -5.49 18.09
N MET A 106 9.20 -6.64 18.64
CA MET A 106 8.36 -6.80 19.82
C MET A 106 9.10 -7.66 20.86
N GLY A 107 10.09 -7.06 21.53
CA GLY A 107 10.94 -7.77 22.49
C GLY A 107 11.89 -8.74 21.79
N GLN A 108 11.82 -10.03 22.15
CA GLN A 108 12.63 -11.10 21.51
C GLN A 108 12.07 -11.59 20.16
N GLN A 109 10.89 -11.12 19.75
CA GLN A 109 10.24 -11.53 18.50
C GLN A 109 10.11 -10.35 17.56
N ALA A 110 10.27 -10.57 16.25
CA ALA A 110 9.96 -9.58 15.22
C ALA A 110 8.63 -9.95 14.53
N ILE A 111 7.85 -8.94 14.20
CA ILE A 111 6.70 -9.06 13.31
C ILE A 111 7.03 -8.32 12.03
N SER A 112 6.87 -8.99 10.90
CA SER A 112 7.02 -8.41 9.57
C SER A 112 5.67 -8.28 8.90
N MET A 113 5.42 -7.14 8.27
CA MET A 113 4.21 -6.85 7.52
C MET A 113 4.62 -6.58 6.08
N VAL A 114 4.17 -7.43 5.17
CA VAL A 114 4.41 -7.28 3.73
C VAL A 114 3.15 -6.66 3.12
N PHE A 115 3.30 -5.52 2.47
CA PHE A 115 2.23 -4.80 1.80
C PHE A 115 2.39 -4.96 0.29
N VAL A 116 1.29 -5.26 -0.39
CA VAL A 116 1.19 -5.27 -1.86
C VAL A 116 -0.07 -4.49 -2.22
N GLY A 117 0.09 -3.33 -2.86
CA GLY A 117 -1.00 -2.44 -3.22
C GLY A 117 -0.95 -1.97 -4.66
N THR A 118 -2.09 -1.92 -5.32
CA THR A 118 -2.24 -1.26 -6.61
C THR A 118 -2.54 0.21 -6.36
N VAL A 119 -1.76 1.11 -6.97
CA VAL A 119 -1.94 2.55 -6.86
C VAL A 119 -2.86 3.03 -7.98
N SER A 120 -3.68 4.04 -7.70
CA SER A 120 -4.63 4.61 -8.67
C SER A 120 -4.83 6.08 -8.35
N GLY A 121 -3.88 6.92 -8.81
CA GLY A 121 -3.87 8.35 -8.53
C GLY A 121 -3.67 8.63 -7.03
N THR A 122 -4.74 9.04 -6.34
CA THR A 122 -4.74 9.37 -4.91
C THR A 122 -5.24 8.24 -4.01
N THR A 123 -5.61 7.09 -4.59
CA THR A 123 -6.06 5.91 -3.84
C THR A 123 -5.12 4.73 -4.06
N MET A 124 -5.16 3.80 -3.12
CA MET A 124 -4.41 2.55 -3.18
C MET A 124 -5.27 1.45 -2.58
N GLU A 125 -5.32 0.27 -3.20
CA GLU A 125 -5.98 -0.90 -2.63
C GLU A 125 -5.06 -2.11 -2.73
N GLY A 126 -5.07 -2.93 -1.69
CA GLY A 126 -4.09 -3.99 -1.62
C GLY A 126 -4.32 -4.93 -0.45
N THR A 127 -3.30 -5.73 -0.19
CA THR A 127 -3.29 -6.67 0.93
C THR A 127 -2.03 -6.52 1.77
N VAL A 128 -2.22 -6.74 3.07
CA VAL A 128 -1.14 -6.80 4.05
C VAL A 128 -1.09 -8.21 4.62
N THR A 129 0.08 -8.82 4.55
CA THR A 129 0.35 -10.12 5.16
C THR A 129 1.23 -9.92 6.37
N THR A 130 0.79 -10.38 7.54
CA THR A 130 1.57 -10.28 8.77
C THR A 130 2.23 -11.62 9.10
N SER A 131 3.56 -11.67 9.07
CA SER A 131 4.34 -12.86 9.45
C SER A 131 5.14 -12.59 10.73
N GLY A 132 5.35 -13.63 11.53
CA GLY A 132 5.98 -13.51 12.85
C GLY A 132 5.00 -13.08 13.96
N GLY A 133 5.25 -13.58 15.18
CA GLY A 133 4.35 -13.48 16.33
C GLY A 133 3.57 -14.78 16.63
N ARG A 134 2.90 -14.85 17.80
CA ARG A 134 2.23 -16.07 18.31
C ARG A 134 1.01 -16.55 17.51
N ARG A 135 0.50 -15.73 16.57
CA ARG A 135 -0.54 -16.09 15.61
C ARG A 135 0.01 -15.70 14.24
N GLY A 136 0.33 -16.67 13.39
CA GLY A 136 0.65 -16.39 11.99
C GLY A 136 -0.49 -15.61 11.36
N GLY A 137 -0.20 -14.46 10.76
CA GLY A 137 -1.20 -13.57 10.21
C GLY A 137 -1.62 -14.02 8.81
N GLY A 138 -2.94 -14.05 8.60
CA GLY A 138 -3.50 -14.18 7.25
C GLY A 138 -3.32 -12.90 6.45
N GLU A 139 -3.58 -13.02 5.15
CA GLU A 139 -3.67 -11.88 4.24
C GLU A 139 -4.94 -11.08 4.56
N VAL A 140 -4.79 -9.77 4.73
CA VAL A 140 -5.87 -8.85 5.09
C VAL A 140 -5.93 -7.73 4.05
N PRO A 141 -7.11 -7.39 3.51
CA PRO A 141 -7.23 -6.26 2.60
C PRO A 141 -7.00 -4.93 3.33
N PHE A 142 -6.33 -4.00 2.65
CA PHE A 142 -6.18 -2.62 3.08
C PHE A 142 -6.64 -1.64 1.99
N LYS A 143 -6.98 -0.44 2.43
CA LYS A 143 -7.24 0.73 1.57
C LYS A 143 -6.29 1.85 1.94
N GLY A 144 -5.82 2.58 0.95
CA GLY A 144 -4.89 3.69 1.09
C GLY A 144 -5.44 4.95 0.45
N VAL A 145 -5.22 6.09 1.11
CA VAL A 145 -5.56 7.41 0.59
C VAL A 145 -4.36 8.33 0.75
N LYS A 146 -3.97 9.01 -0.32
CA LYS A 146 -2.93 10.04 -0.29
C LYS A 146 -3.47 11.25 0.47
N LYS A 147 -2.72 11.73 1.48
CA LYS A 147 -3.05 12.99 2.12
C LYS A 147 -2.79 14.11 1.12
N GLU A 148 -3.80 14.97 0.94
CA GLU A 148 -3.59 16.25 0.26
C GLU A 148 -2.61 17.07 1.10
N GLY A 149 -1.55 17.54 0.44
CA GLY A 149 -0.53 18.43 1.01
C GLY A 149 -0.84 19.88 0.73
#